data_AF-A0A537QV82-F1
#
_entry.id   AF-A0A537QV82-F1
#
_cell.length_a   1.000
_cell.length_b   1.000
_cell.length_c   1.000
_cell.angle_alpha   90.00
_cell.angle_beta   90.00
_cell.angle_gamma   90.00
#
_symmetry.space_group_name_H-M   'P 1'
#
loop_
_entity.id
_entity.type
_entity.pdbx_description
1 polymer ?
#
loop_
_entity_poly.entity_id
_entity_poly.type
_entity_poly.pdbx_seq_one_letter_code
_entity_poly.pdbx_strand_id
1 'polypeptide(L)' 'EVEGFMAYYVVYAPDDTVTAISVFNNHAGAEEANRRALAWIEQNLTPLLVGPATAVAGPVIVHTLA' A
#
# COMPACT_ATOMS: atom_id res chain seq x y z
N GLU A 1 -1.48 -10.96 -8.74
CA GLU A 1 -2.72 -10.16 -8.63
C GLU A 1 -3.38 -10.45 -7.29
N VAL A 2 -4.06 -9.47 -6.69
CA VAL A 2 -4.84 -9.64 -5.45
C VAL A 2 -6.29 -9.30 -5.80
N GLU A 3 -7.23 -10.13 -5.36
CA GLU A 3 -8.64 -10.00 -5.73
C GLU A 3 -9.21 -8.64 -5.35
N GLY A 4 -9.95 -8.03 -6.27
CA GLY A 4 -10.61 -6.74 -6.07
C GLY A 4 -9.70 -5.53 -6.16
N PHE A 5 -8.45 -5.68 -6.62
CA PHE A 5 -7.57 -4.56 -6.91
C PHE A 5 -8.22 -3.60 -7.93
N MET A 6 -8.22 -2.31 -7.60
CA MET A 6 -8.82 -1.24 -8.41
C MET A 6 -7.79 -0.24 -8.91
N ALA A 7 -6.85 0.17 -8.05
CA ALA A 7 -5.86 1.20 -8.37
C ALA A 7 -4.63 1.09 -7.49
N TYR A 8 -3.51 1.63 -7.98
CA TYR A 8 -2.27 1.80 -7.25
C TYR A 8 -1.67 3.17 -7.53
N TYR A 9 -1.30 3.88 -6.48
CA TYR A 9 -0.66 5.19 -6.53
C TYR A 9 0.60 5.16 -5.68
N VAL A 10 1.59 5.93 -6.09
CA VAL A 10 2.78 6.20 -5.28
C VAL A 10 2.90 7.70 -5.11
N VAL A 11 2.96 8.13 -3.85
CA VAL A 11 3.17 9.51 -3.46
C VAL A 11 4.55 9.62 -2.85
N TYR A 12 5.38 10.51 -3.39
CA TYR A 12 6.67 10.87 -2.80
C TYR A 12 6.54 12.25 -2.17
N ALA A 13 6.83 12.33 -0.87
CA ALA A 13 6.75 13.55 -0.09
C ALA A 13 8.13 14.25 0.01
N PRO A 14 8.17 15.56 0.31
CA PRO A 14 9.43 16.31 0.41
C PRO A 14 10.38 15.85 1.53
N ASP A 15 9.89 15.06 2.50
CA ASP A 15 10.66 14.50 3.61
C ASP A 15 11.20 13.10 3.31
N ASP A 16 11.32 12.75 2.03
CA ASP A 16 11.73 11.44 1.52
C ASP A 16 10.76 10.28 1.83
N THR A 17 9.58 10.56 2.38
CA THR A 17 8.56 9.53 2.61
C THR A 17 7.95 9.07 1.29
N VAL A 18 7.96 7.76 1.05
CA VAL A 18 7.24 7.11 -0.05
C VAL A 18 5.99 6.42 0.51
N THR A 19 4.81 6.82 0.03
CA THR A 19 3.54 6.17 0.37
C THR A 19 2.97 5.48 -0.85
N ALA A 20 2.88 4.16 -0.79
CA ALA A 20 2.12 3.37 -1.75
C ALA A 20 0.66 3.26 -1.29
N ILE A 21 -0.28 3.62 -2.15
CA ILE A 21 -1.72 3.56 -1.87
C ILE A 21 -2.34 2.59 -2.87
N SER A 22 -2.93 1.52 -2.37
CA SER A 22 -3.71 0.58 -3.17
C SER A 22 -5.19 0.69 -2.80
N VAL A 23 -6.06 0.66 -3.81
CA VAL A 23 -7.52 0.70 -3.64
C VAL A 23 -8.09 -0.65 -4.01
N PHE A 24 -9.00 -1.16 -3.19
CA PHE A 24 -9.69 -2.43 -3.40
C PHE A 24 -11.20 -2.26 -3.29
N ASN A 25 -11.95 -3.05 -4.05
CA ASN A 25 -13.41 -3.13 -3.95
C ASN A 25 -13.90 -4.08 -2.84
N ASN A 26 -12.97 -4.75 -2.14
CA ASN A 26 -13.27 -5.61 -1.01
C ASN A 26 -12.16 -5.49 0.06
N HIS A 27 -12.55 -5.68 1.32
CA HIS A 27 -11.64 -5.54 2.47
C HIS A 27 -10.57 -6.63 2.52
N ALA A 28 -10.93 -7.87 2.21
CA ALA A 28 -10.02 -9.02 2.29
C ALA A 28 -8.81 -8.87 1.36
N GLY A 29 -9.02 -8.33 0.16
CA GLY A 29 -7.98 -8.02 -0.81
C GLY A 29 -7.03 -6.93 -0.31
N ALA A 30 -7.55 -5.88 0.35
CA ALA A 30 -6.72 -4.85 0.95
C ALA A 30 -5.84 -5.40 2.10
N GLU A 31 -6.40 -6.22 2.98
CA GLU A 31 -5.65 -6.86 4.06
C GLU A 31 -4.56 -7.79 3.53
N GLU A 32 -4.89 -8.63 2.55
CA GLU A 32 -3.93 -9.56 1.96
C GLU A 32 -2.82 -8.81 1.19
N ALA A 33 -3.16 -7.73 0.50
CA ALA A 33 -2.17 -6.87 -0.15
C ALA A 33 -1.21 -6.24 0.86
N ASN A 34 -1.72 -5.72 1.99
CA ASN A 34 -0.90 -5.16 3.06
C ASN A 34 0.06 -6.21 3.65
N ARG A 35 -0.44 -7.42 3.93
CA ARG A 35 0.37 -8.51 4.45
C ARG A 35 1.51 -8.88 3.49
N ARG A 36 1.22 -9.02 2.19
CA ARG A 36 2.22 -9.33 1.16
C ARG A 36 3.23 -8.19 0.98
N ALA A 37 2.76 -6.95 0.95
CA ALA A 37 3.61 -5.78 0.76
C ALA A 37 4.60 -5.61 1.91
N LEU A 38 4.15 -5.71 3.17
CA LEU A 38 5.04 -5.61 4.33
C LEU A 38 6.10 -6.72 4.33
N ALA A 39 5.70 -7.96 4.08
CA ALA A 39 6.65 -9.08 3.98
C ALA A 39 7.68 -8.88 2.86
N TRP A 40 7.25 -8.38 1.71
CA TRP A 40 8.15 -8.08 0.60
C TRP A 40 9.10 -6.91 0.93
N ILE A 41 8.61 -5.84 1.56
CA ILE A 41 9.43 -4.70 1.98
C ILE A 41 10.51 -5.14 2.97
N GLU A 42 10.12 -5.92 3.98
CA GLU A 42 11.05 -6.44 4.99
C GLU A 42 12.18 -7.26 4.34
N GLN A 43 11.84 -8.08 3.34
CA GLN A 43 12.81 -8.92 2.64
C GLN A 43 13.71 -8.16 1.65
N ASN A 44 13.21 -7.10 1.02
CA ASN A 44 13.86 -6.52 -0.17
C ASN A 44 14.37 -5.10 0.03
N LEU A 45 13.72 -4.31 0.90
CA LEU A 45 13.96 -2.87 1.00
C LEU A 45 14.46 -2.41 2.36
N THR A 46 14.51 -3.28 3.38
CA THR A 46 15.00 -2.94 4.73
C THR A 46 16.29 -2.11 4.74
N PRO A 47 17.34 -2.41 3.95
CA PRO A 47 18.57 -1.60 3.94
C PRO A 47 18.39 -0.17 3.44
N LEU A 48 17.27 0.14 2.78
CA LEU A 48 16.96 1.45 2.20
C LEU A 48 16.04 2.29 3.10
N LEU A 49 15.53 1.73 4.21
CA LEU A 49 14.56 2.39 5.07
C LEU A 49 15.19 2.90 6.35
N VAL A 50 14.75 4.08 6.81
CA VAL A 50 15.13 4.67 8.10
C VAL A 50 14.46 3.93 9.29
N GLY A 51 13.47 3.08 9.02
CA GLY A 51 12.74 2.29 10.02
C GLY A 51 11.79 1.26 9.38
N PRO A 52 11.01 0.52 10.18
CA PRO A 52 10.06 -0.46 9.66
C PRO A 52 8.97 0.22 8.83
N ALA A 53 8.57 -0.42 7.73
CA ALA A 53 7.39 0.01 7.00
C ALA A 53 6.12 -0.24 7.82
N THR A 54 5.14 0.63 7.63
CA THR A 54 3.83 0.53 8.27
C THR A 54 2.74 0.50 7.20
N ALA A 55 1.66 -0.22 7.49
CA ALA A 55 0.47 -0.24 6.66
C ALA A 55 -0.71 0.31 7.45
N VAL A 56 -1.47 1.19 6.82
CA VAL A 56 -2.74 1.70 7.33
C VAL A 56 -3.83 1.40 6.31
N ALA A 57 -5.04 1.11 6.78
CA ALA A 57 -6.18 0.81 5.94
C ALA A 57 -7.42 1.54 6.44
N GLY A 58 -8.32 1.89 5.52
CA GLY A 58 -9.56 2.57 5.82
C GLY A 58 -10.53 2.53 4.63
N PRO A 59 -11.82 2.81 4.87
CA PRO A 59 -12.81 2.84 3.80
C PRO A 59 -12.55 3.99 2.84
N VAL A 60 -12.75 3.72 1.54
CA VAL A 60 -12.73 4.75 0.51
C VAL A 60 -14.11 5.37 0.41
N ILE A 61 -14.22 6.66 0.78
CA ILE A 61 -15.50 7.40 0.75
C ILE A 61 -15.75 8.12 -0.59
N VAL A 62 -14.68 8.47 -1.31
CA VAL A 62 -14.72 9.09 -2.64
C VAL A 62 -13.57 8.53 -3.46
N HIS A 63 -13.88 7.99 -4.64
CA HIS A 63 -12.93 7.57 -5.65
C HIS A 63 -13.62 7.66 -7.01
N THR A 64 -12.91 8.14 -8.03
CA THR A 64 -13.39 8.14 -9.41
C THR A 64 -12.71 7.01 -10.17
N LEU A 65 -13.50 6.26 -10.94
CA LEU A 65 -12.98 5.40 -11.99
C LEU A 65 -12.53 6.32 -13.12
N ALA A 66 -11.23 6.63 -13.17
CA ALA A 66 -10.64 7.26 -14.33
C ALA A 66 -10.43 6.22 -15.43
#